data_AF-A0A023FE58-F1
#
_entry.id   AF-A0A023FE58-F1
#
_cell.length_a   1.000
_cell.length_b   1.000
_cell.length_c   1.000
_cell.angle_alpha   90.00
_cell.angle_beta   90.00
_cell.angle_gamma   90.00
#
_symmetry.space_group_name_H-M   'P 1'
#
loop_
_entity.id
_entity.type
_entity.pdbx_description
1 polymer ?
#
loop_
_entity_poly.entity_id
_entity_poly.type
_entity_poly.pdbx_seq_one_letter_code
_entity_poly.pdbx_strand_id
1 'polypeptide(L)'
;MASMQKRLQKELLSMQKEPPPGVSVDIDNVGSNLTQWIVDMEGAKGTLYEGEKFQLLFKFSSKYPFDSPEVTFLGPNIPVHPHVYSNGHICLSILTDDWSPALSVQSVCLSIVSMLSSCKEKKRPPDNSLYVKTCNKN
;
A
#
# COMPACT_ATOMS: atom_id res chain seq x y z
N MET A 1 -19.17 17.82 7.86
CA MET A 1 -18.45 16.99 6.87
C MET A 1 -16.96 17.12 7.15
N ALA A 2 -16.31 16.05 7.60
CA ALA A 2 -14.84 16.06 7.69
C ALA A 2 -14.30 16.13 6.26
N SER A 3 -13.57 17.19 5.89
CA SER A 3 -12.95 17.21 4.57
C SER A 3 -11.91 16.08 4.52
N MET A 4 -11.85 15.36 3.39
CA MET A 4 -10.85 14.33 3.12
C MET A 4 -9.44 14.79 3.52
N GLN A 5 -9.10 16.05 3.24
CA GLN A 5 -7.84 16.68 3.64
C GLN A 5 -7.59 16.66 5.14
N LYS A 6 -8.59 16.97 5.98
CA LYS A 6 -8.43 16.91 7.44
C LYS A 6 -8.17 15.48 7.93
N ARG A 7 -8.81 14.50 7.29
CA ARG A 7 -8.60 13.08 7.59
C ARG A 7 -7.17 12.66 7.22
N LEU A 8 -6.74 12.97 6.00
CA LEU A 8 -5.39 12.68 5.52
C LEU A 8 -4.31 13.37 6.35
N GLN A 9 -4.48 14.65 6.72
CA GLN A 9 -3.56 15.34 7.61
C GLN A 9 -3.43 14.64 8.97
N LYS A 10 -4.55 14.18 9.54
CA LYS A 10 -4.53 13.46 10.81
C LYS A 10 -3.79 12.12 10.69
N GLU A 11 -3.99 11.40 9.58
CA GLU A 11 -3.29 10.14 9.32
C GLU A 11 -1.79 10.35 9.07
N LEU A 12 -1.42 11.43 8.38
CA LEU A 12 -0.02 11.76 8.11
C LEU A 12 0.70 12.05 9.43
N LEU A 13 0.05 12.83 10.31
CA LEU A 13 0.55 13.11 11.66
C LEU A 13 0.69 11.83 12.49
N SER A 14 -0.27 10.91 12.41
CA SER A 14 -0.17 9.61 13.09
C SER A 14 1.01 8.79 12.56
N MET A 15 1.18 8.71 11.23
CA MET A 15 2.32 8.02 10.62
C MET A 15 3.67 8.66 10.94
N GLN A 16 3.74 9.98 11.04
CA GLN A 16 4.95 10.69 11.45
C GLN A 16 5.28 10.46 12.93
N LYS A 17 4.25 10.48 13.78
CA LYS A 17 4.41 10.33 15.22
C LYS A 17 4.75 8.91 15.62
N GLU A 18 4.13 7.93 14.98
CA GLU A 18 4.26 6.52 15.32
C GLU A 18 4.23 5.63 14.04
N PRO A 19 5.32 5.66 13.25
CA PRO A 19 5.40 4.83 12.05
C PRO A 19 5.48 3.34 12.43
N PRO A 20 4.82 2.45 11.66
CA PRO A 20 5.01 1.01 11.83
C PRO A 20 6.48 0.61 11.64
N PRO A 21 6.95 -0.46 12.32
CA PRO A 21 8.32 -0.96 12.15
C PRO A 21 8.62 -1.28 10.68
N GLY A 22 9.68 -0.69 10.14
CA GLY A 22 10.06 -0.87 8.74
C GLY A 22 9.18 -0.13 7.73
N VAL A 23 8.30 0.78 8.17
CA VAL A 23 7.47 1.61 7.27
C VAL A 23 7.81 3.09 7.50
N SER A 24 7.92 3.86 6.43
CA SER A 24 8.19 5.30 6.49
C SER A 24 7.43 6.00 5.37
N VAL A 25 6.82 7.16 5.65
CA VAL A 25 6.14 7.95 4.61
C VAL A 25 7.09 9.03 4.10
N ASP A 26 7.14 9.20 2.79
CA ASP A 26 7.89 10.27 2.14
C ASP A 26 7.09 11.57 2.25
N ILE A 27 7.45 12.40 3.24
CA ILE A 27 6.74 13.64 3.57
C ILE A 27 7.03 14.74 2.53
N ASP A 28 8.24 14.71 1.94
CA ASP A 28 8.68 15.68 0.94
C ASP A 28 7.82 15.60 -0.32
N ASN A 29 7.44 14.39 -0.75
CA ASN A 29 6.50 14.20 -1.88
C ASN A 29 5.06 14.62 -1.53
N VAL A 30 4.60 14.33 -0.31
CA VAL A 30 3.23 14.62 0.14
C VAL A 30 2.96 16.13 0.22
N GLY A 31 3.98 16.95 0.47
CA GLY A 31 3.87 18.41 0.54
C GLY A 31 3.30 19.06 -0.74
N SER A 32 3.43 18.40 -1.89
CA SER A 32 2.90 18.89 -3.17
C SER A 32 1.50 18.36 -3.49
N ASN A 33 1.17 17.13 -3.07
CA ASN A 33 -0.12 16.49 -3.32
C ASN A 33 -0.56 15.63 -2.13
N LEU A 34 -1.45 16.16 -1.29
CA LEU A 34 -2.05 15.40 -0.18
C LEU A 34 -2.83 14.16 -0.63
N THR A 35 -3.20 14.06 -1.92
CA THR A 35 -3.95 12.93 -2.50
C THR A 35 -3.05 11.78 -2.96
N GLN A 36 -1.73 11.93 -2.92
CA GLN A 36 -0.79 10.87 -3.31
C GLN A 36 0.34 10.77 -2.30
N TRP A 37 0.48 9.61 -1.66
CA TRP A 37 1.53 9.37 -0.67
C TRP A 37 2.43 8.25 -1.14
N ILE A 38 3.73 8.46 -0.99
CA ILE A 38 4.74 7.43 -1.20
C ILE A 38 5.15 6.93 0.17
N VAL A 39 5.04 5.62 0.36
CA VAL A 39 5.39 4.94 1.60
C VAL A 39 6.49 3.95 1.30
N ASP A 40 7.66 4.15 1.90
CA ASP A 40 8.75 3.20 1.89
C ASP A 40 8.48 2.10 2.93
N MET A 41 8.73 0.87 2.51
CA MET A 41 8.55 -0.33 3.33
C MET A 41 9.78 -1.21 3.21
N GLU A 42 10.30 -1.66 4.35
CA GLU A 42 11.40 -2.60 4.45
C GLU A 42 10.85 -3.98 4.85
N GLY A 43 11.29 -5.02 4.16
CA GLY A 43 10.89 -6.38 4.48
C GLY A 43 11.37 -6.80 5.88
N ALA A 44 10.44 -7.32 6.67
CA ALA A 44 10.72 -7.71 8.05
C ALA A 44 11.77 -8.84 8.13
N LYS A 45 12.57 -8.84 9.20
CA LYS A 45 13.56 -9.88 9.47
C LYS A 45 12.89 -11.25 9.66
N GLY A 46 13.49 -12.30 9.12
CA GLY A 46 12.95 -13.65 9.15
C GLY A 46 11.88 -13.92 8.09
N THR A 47 11.66 -12.98 7.16
CA THR A 47 10.75 -13.15 6.02
C THR A 47 11.54 -13.38 4.73
N LEU A 48 10.85 -13.81 3.69
CA LEU A 48 11.43 -13.97 2.35
C LEU A 48 11.95 -12.66 1.73
N TYR A 49 11.54 -11.52 2.28
CA TYR A 49 11.85 -10.19 1.80
C TYR A 49 12.81 -9.44 2.73
N GLU A 50 13.43 -10.13 3.69
CA GLU A 50 14.39 -9.53 4.62
C GLU A 50 15.48 -8.73 3.88
N GLY A 51 15.65 -7.46 4.26
CA GLY A 51 16.63 -6.56 3.67
C GLY A 51 16.23 -5.95 2.32
N GLU A 52 15.11 -6.35 1.73
CA GLU A 52 14.54 -5.73 0.54
C GLU A 52 13.73 -4.49 0.93
N LYS A 53 13.85 -3.42 0.13
CA LYS A 53 13.05 -2.20 0.26
C LYS A 53 12.04 -2.13 -0.88
N PHE A 54 10.83 -1.73 -0.54
CA PHE A 54 9.68 -1.60 -1.42
C PHE A 54 9.11 -0.21 -1.27
N GLN A 55 8.58 0.34 -2.35
CA GLN A 55 7.83 1.59 -2.29
C GLN A 55 6.37 1.31 -2.60
N LEU A 56 5.47 1.96 -1.88
CA LEU A 56 4.03 1.88 -2.05
C LEU A 56 3.51 3.27 -2.42
N LEU A 57 2.71 3.34 -3.46
CA LEU A 57 1.94 4.52 -3.82
C LEU A 57 0.51 4.36 -3.30
N PHE A 58 0.11 5.27 -2.42
CA PHE A 58 -1.26 5.46 -2.00
C PHE A 58 -1.86 6.61 -2.78
N LYS A 59 -2.94 6.35 -3.51
CA LYS A 59 -3.66 7.37 -4.26
C LYS A 59 -5.08 7.48 -3.72
N PHE A 60 -5.39 8.61 -3.12
CA PHE A 60 -6.68 8.89 -2.49
C PHE A 60 -7.64 9.51 -3.51
N SER A 61 -8.86 8.98 -3.56
CA SER A 61 -9.94 9.57 -4.34
C SER A 61 -10.59 10.73 -3.57
N SER A 62 -11.35 11.57 -4.27
CA SER A 62 -12.14 12.65 -3.64
C SER A 62 -13.21 12.15 -2.66
N LYS A 63 -13.53 10.85 -2.69
CA LYS A 63 -14.53 10.20 -1.83
C LYS A 63 -13.92 9.56 -0.58
N TYR A 64 -12.60 9.55 -0.44
CA TYR A 64 -11.94 9.06 0.77
C TYR A 64 -12.41 9.83 2.02
N PRO A 65 -12.66 9.16 3.17
CA PRO A 65 -12.40 7.75 3.50
C PRO A 65 -13.55 6.77 3.18
N PHE A 66 -14.60 7.21 2.48
CA PHE A 66 -15.71 6.32 2.11
C PHE A 66 -15.30 5.29 1.05
N ASP A 67 -14.51 5.73 0.06
CA ASP A 67 -13.84 4.84 -0.87
C ASP A 67 -12.43 4.52 -0.36
N SER A 68 -11.96 3.31 -0.66
CA SER A 68 -10.59 2.88 -0.38
C SER A 68 -9.57 3.68 -1.21
N PRO A 69 -8.35 3.88 -0.67
CA PRO A 69 -7.26 4.38 -1.48
C PRO A 69 -6.80 3.29 -2.45
N GLU A 70 -6.38 3.71 -3.64
CA GLU A 70 -5.69 2.82 -4.58
C GLU A 70 -4.25 2.66 -4.09
N VAL A 71 -3.81 1.41 -3.88
CA VAL A 71 -2.48 1.09 -3.35
C VAL A 71 -1.74 0.19 -4.32
N THR A 72 -0.56 0.63 -4.77
CA THR A 72 0.29 -0.11 -5.70
C THR A 72 1.75 -0.07 -5.28
N PHE A 73 2.48 -1.16 -5.51
CA PHE A 73 3.93 -1.16 -5.39
C PHE A 73 4.56 -0.38 -6.53
N LEU A 74 5.41 0.58 -6.18
CA LEU A 74 6.26 1.33 -7.09
C LEU A 74 7.69 0.80 -7.08
N GLY A 75 8.37 1.08 -8.19
CA GLY A 75 9.79 0.81 -8.36
C GLY A 75 10.08 -0.50 -9.09
N PRO A 76 11.36 -0.78 -9.36
CA PRO A 76 11.79 -1.99 -10.04
C PRO A 76 11.69 -3.23 -9.16
N ASN A 77 11.63 -3.05 -7.84
CA ASN A 77 11.61 -4.14 -6.87
C ASN A 77 10.18 -4.39 -6.37
N ILE A 78 9.41 -5.20 -7.11
CA ILE A 78 8.03 -5.59 -6.71
C ILE A 78 8.08 -6.96 -6.04
N PRO A 79 7.53 -7.13 -4.82
CA PRO A 79 7.59 -8.40 -4.12
C PRO A 79 6.80 -9.47 -4.87
N VAL A 80 7.43 -10.62 -5.08
CA VAL A 80 6.77 -11.79 -5.67
C VAL A 80 5.91 -12.43 -4.59
N HIS A 81 4.59 -12.17 -4.62
CA HIS A 81 3.65 -12.61 -3.60
C HIS A 81 2.32 -13.06 -4.22
N PRO A 82 1.58 -14.06 -3.67
CA PRO A 82 0.33 -14.54 -4.26
C PRO A 82 -0.78 -13.49 -4.36
N HIS A 83 -0.66 -12.41 -3.60
CA HIS A 83 -1.57 -11.25 -3.59
C HIS A 83 -0.96 -10.00 -4.23
N VAL A 84 0.23 -10.08 -4.83
CA VAL A 84 0.89 -8.96 -5.49
C VAL A 84 1.16 -9.30 -6.95
N TYR A 85 0.62 -8.47 -7.83
CA TYR A 85 0.81 -8.58 -9.26
C TYR A 85 2.12 -7.94 -9.70
N SER A 86 2.64 -8.35 -10.86
CA SER A 86 3.91 -7.83 -11.39
C SER A 86 3.85 -6.40 -11.91
N ASN A 87 2.65 -5.82 -12.02
CA ASN A 87 2.45 -4.38 -12.25
C ASN A 87 2.37 -3.57 -10.93
N GLY A 88 2.55 -4.23 -9.78
CA GLY A 88 2.51 -3.63 -8.47
C GLY A 88 1.11 -3.60 -7.84
N HIS A 89 0.06 -4.06 -8.53
CA HIS A 89 -1.28 -4.12 -7.93
C HIS A 89 -1.31 -5.08 -6.75
N ILE A 90 -2.08 -4.72 -5.72
CA ILE A 90 -2.21 -5.48 -4.48
C ILE A 90 -3.66 -5.95 -4.36
N CYS A 91 -3.84 -7.25 -4.14
CA CYS A 91 -5.14 -7.85 -3.89
C CYS A 91 -5.33 -8.13 -2.40
N LEU A 92 -5.86 -7.15 -1.68
CA LEU A 92 -6.20 -7.24 -0.26
C LEU A 92 -7.68 -6.91 -0.07
N SER A 93 -8.38 -7.73 0.71
CA SER A 93 -9.81 -7.53 0.97
C SER A 93 -10.09 -6.20 1.67
N ILE A 94 -9.16 -5.71 2.51
CA ILE A 94 -9.26 -4.40 3.14
C ILE A 94 -9.25 -3.24 2.15
N LEU A 95 -8.80 -3.44 0.90
CA LEU A 95 -8.85 -2.43 -0.16
C LEU A 95 -10.10 -2.57 -1.04
N THR A 96 -10.84 -3.67 -0.90
CA THR A 96 -12.06 -3.96 -1.65
C THR A 96 -13.26 -4.04 -0.69
N ASP A 97 -13.65 -5.24 -0.28
CA ASP A 97 -14.92 -5.55 0.37
C ASP A 97 -14.90 -5.25 1.88
N ASP A 98 -13.74 -5.41 2.52
CA ASP A 98 -13.55 -5.14 3.94
C ASP A 98 -13.11 -3.69 4.22
N TRP A 99 -13.06 -2.83 3.19
CA TRP A 99 -12.73 -1.43 3.41
C TRP A 99 -13.81 -0.75 4.24
N SER A 100 -13.38 -0.03 5.27
CA SER A 100 -14.24 0.79 6.09
C SER A 100 -13.61 2.16 6.31
N PRO A 101 -14.39 3.24 6.38
CA PRO A 101 -13.90 4.55 6.76
C PRO A 101 -13.20 4.58 8.13
N ALA A 102 -13.39 3.55 8.96
CA ALA A 102 -12.67 3.39 10.22
C ALA A 102 -11.20 2.95 10.03
N LEU A 103 -10.86 2.34 8.90
CA LEU A 103 -9.50 1.95 8.55
C LEU A 103 -8.67 3.16 8.14
N SER A 104 -7.38 3.11 8.45
CA SER A 104 -6.40 4.16 8.14
C SER A 104 -5.31 3.63 7.24
N VAL A 105 -4.54 4.52 6.62
CA VAL A 105 -3.33 4.18 5.84
C VAL A 105 -2.37 3.33 6.67
N GLN A 106 -2.21 3.64 7.95
CA GLN A 106 -1.37 2.85 8.86
C GLN A 106 -1.88 1.40 8.97
N SER A 107 -3.19 1.20 9.10
CA SER A 107 -3.81 -0.14 9.13
C SER A 107 -3.54 -0.89 7.82
N VAL A 108 -3.65 -0.21 6.67
CA VAL A 108 -3.35 -0.80 5.36
C VAL A 108 -1.89 -1.22 5.26
N CYS A 109 -0.96 -0.35 5.63
CA CYS A 109 0.47 -0.66 5.65
C CYS A 109 0.76 -1.87 6.55
N LEU A 110 0.19 -1.92 7.75
CA LEU A 110 0.34 -3.05 8.67
C LEU A 110 -0.19 -4.35 8.07
N SER A 111 -1.34 -4.32 7.41
CA SER A 111 -1.88 -5.49 6.71
C SER A 111 -0.98 -5.95 5.57
N ILE A 112 -0.38 -5.04 4.80
CA ILE A 112 0.59 -5.38 3.75
C ILE A 112 1.85 -6.03 4.35
N VAL A 113 2.42 -5.45 5.42
CA VAL A 113 3.60 -6.03 6.10
C VAL A 113 3.27 -7.42 6.63
N SER A 114 2.12 -7.59 7.29
CA SER A 114 1.69 -8.88 7.83
C SER A 114 1.47 -9.90 6.71
N MET A 115 0.86 -9.48 5.60
CA MET A 115 0.68 -10.31 4.41
C MET A 115 2.03 -10.81 3.89
N LEU A 116 2.98 -9.90 3.63
CA LEU A 116 4.34 -10.26 3.17
C LEU A 116 5.07 -11.16 4.19
N SER A 117 4.91 -10.89 5.48
CA SER A 117 5.59 -11.64 6.54
C SER A 117 5.04 -13.05 6.74
N SER A 118 3.74 -13.25 6.52
CA SER A 118 3.09 -14.56 6.60
C SER A 118 3.37 -15.45 5.39
N CYS A 119 3.91 -14.88 4.31
CA CYS A 119 4.21 -15.61 3.09
C CYS A 119 5.38 -16.56 3.28
N LYS A 120 5.16 -17.85 2.97
CA LYS A 120 6.20 -18.89 3.05
C LYS A 120 6.83 -19.22 1.69
N GLU A 121 6.23 -18.80 0.58
CA GLU A 121 6.73 -19.08 -0.77
C GLU A 121 6.54 -17.87 -1.71
N LYS A 122 7.61 -17.45 -2.39
CA LYS A 122 7.56 -16.40 -3.43
C LYS A 122 6.86 -16.95 -4.69
N LYS A 123 5.52 -16.89 -4.74
CA LYS A 123 4.70 -17.26 -5.91
C LYS A 123 3.86 -16.07 -6.36
N ARG A 124 3.65 -15.90 -7.67
CA ARG A 124 2.72 -14.88 -8.21
C ARG A 124 1.29 -15.44 -8.32
N PRO A 125 0.26 -14.58 -8.37
CA PRO A 125 -1.08 -15.03 -8.71
C PRO A 125 -1.09 -15.77 -10.07
N PRO A 126 -1.86 -16.86 -10.22
CA PRO A 126 -1.92 -17.62 -11.48
C PRO A 126 -2.40 -16.75 -12.65
N ASP A 127 -3.28 -15.78 -12.40
CA ASP A 127 -3.82 -14.85 -13.41
C ASP A 127 -2.93 -13.63 -13.67
N ASN A 128 -1.70 -13.59 -13.13
CA ASN A 128 -0.83 -12.41 -13.23
C ASN A 128 -0.62 -11.93 -14.67
N SER A 129 -0.30 -12.85 -15.58
CA SER A 129 -0.02 -12.51 -16.98
C SER A 129 -1.25 -12.00 -17.73
N LEU A 130 -2.45 -12.46 -17.37
CA LEU A 130 -3.71 -12.00 -17.96
C LEU A 130 -4.06 -10.63 -17.42
N TYR A 131 -4.04 -10.46 -16.10
CA TYR A 131 -4.39 -9.21 -15.41
C TYR A 131 -3.53 -8.04 -15.89
N VAL A 132 -2.21 -8.22 -15.92
CA VAL A 132 -1.26 -7.18 -16.35
C VAL A 132 -1.49 -6.79 -17.82
N LYS A 133 -1.81 -7.77 -18.69
CA LYS A 133 -2.11 -7.51 -20.11
C LYS A 133 -3.41 -6.73 -20.30
N THR A 134 -4.42 -6.99 -19.47
CA THR A 134 -5.69 -6.23 -19.50
C THR A 134 -5.54 -4.82 -18.96
N CYS A 135 -4.72 -4.60 -17.93
CA CYS A 135 -4.48 -3.26 -17.37
C CYS A 135 -3.70 -2.35 -18.33
N ASN A 136 -2.80 -2.91 -19.15
CA ASN A 136 -1.98 -2.14 -20.09
C ASN A 136 -2.72 -1.75 -21.40
N LYS A 137 -4.01 -2.10 -21.53
CA LYS A 137 -4.83 -1.85 -22.73
C LYS A 137 -5.79 -0.66 -22.60
N ASN A 138 -5.80 0.01 -21.45
CA ASN A 138 -6.55 1.26 -21.22
C ASN A 138 -5.57 2.41 -20.99
#